data_AF-A0A2K5KB20-F1
#
_entry.id   AF-A0A2K5KB20-F1
#
_cell.length_a   1.000
_cell.length_b   1.000
_cell.length_c   1.000
_cell.angle_alpha   90.00
_cell.angle_beta   90.00
_cell.angle_gamma   90.00
#
_symmetry.space_group_name_H-M   'P 1'
#
loop_
_entity.id
_entity.type
_entity.pdbx_description
1 polymer ?
#
loop_
_entity_poly.entity_id
_entity_poly.type
_entity_poly.pdbx_seq_one_letter_code
_entity_poly.pdbx_strand_id
1 'polypeptide(L)'
;MTFTKTSQKFGQWADSRANTVYGLGFSSEHHLSKFAEKFQEFKEAARLAKEKSQEKMELTSTPSQESAGGDLQSPLTPESINGTDDERTPDVTQNSEPRAEPTQNALPFSHSSAISKHWEAELATLKGNNAKLTAALLESTANVKQWKQQLAAYQEEAERLHKRNLHVDSFSLLQGQFSEPILNLKATDEGQMAISDLEYVFGRNF
;
A
#
# COMPACT_ATOMS: atom_id res chain seq x y z
N MET A 1 12.10 11.14 10.44
CA MET A 1 12.15 9.67 10.23
C MET A 1 13.60 9.26 10.02
N THR A 2 13.99 8.06 10.44
CA THR A 2 15.39 7.57 10.37
C THR A 2 15.42 6.13 9.88
N PHE A 3 16.21 5.87 8.84
CA PHE A 3 16.47 4.53 8.32
C PHE A 3 17.69 3.93 9.03
N THR A 4 17.53 2.73 9.60
CA THR A 4 18.58 2.02 10.35
C THR A 4 18.85 0.68 9.69
N LYS A 5 20.12 0.42 9.33
CA LYS A 5 20.56 -0.89 8.84
C LYS A 5 20.71 -1.83 10.03
N THR A 6 20.03 -2.96 10.05
CA THR A 6 20.08 -3.94 11.15
C THR A 6 20.71 -5.27 10.75
N SER A 7 20.92 -5.51 9.46
CA SER A 7 21.76 -6.60 8.95
C SER A 7 22.38 -6.24 7.61
N GLN A 8 23.17 -7.17 7.03
CA GLN A 8 23.85 -6.97 5.74
C GLN A 8 22.91 -6.61 4.58
N LYS A 9 21.66 -7.09 4.63
CA LYS A 9 20.69 -6.91 3.55
C LYS A 9 19.34 -6.41 4.04
N PHE A 10 19.26 -5.95 5.29
CA PHE A 10 18.00 -5.52 5.88
C PHE A 10 18.15 -4.18 6.59
N GLY A 11 17.15 -3.31 6.41
CA GLY A 11 17.04 -2.07 7.17
C GLY A 11 15.58 -1.71 7.44
N GLN A 12 15.38 -0.83 8.40
CA GLN A 12 14.06 -0.49 8.92
C GLN A 12 13.95 0.99 9.29
N TRP A 13 12.73 1.51 9.30
CA TRP A 13 12.42 2.83 9.85
C TRP A 13 11.07 2.82 10.56
N ALA A 14 10.93 3.68 11.56
CA ALA A 14 9.65 3.92 12.23
C ALA A 14 8.90 5.06 11.54
N ASP A 15 7.60 4.86 11.32
CA ASP A 15 6.67 5.89 10.91
C ASP A 15 5.65 6.11 12.03
N SER A 16 5.79 7.23 12.76
CA SER A 16 4.88 7.60 13.85
C SER A 16 3.49 7.97 13.36
N ARG A 17 3.34 8.45 12.12
CA ARG A 17 2.05 8.80 11.54
C ARG A 17 1.23 7.54 11.24
N ALA A 18 1.90 6.51 10.75
CA ALA A 18 1.27 5.20 10.49
C ALA A 18 1.27 4.29 11.73
N ASN A 19 1.86 4.71 12.85
CA ASN A 19 2.11 3.89 14.04
C ASN A 19 2.69 2.50 13.70
N THR A 20 3.61 2.46 12.74
CA THR A 20 4.11 1.20 12.15
C THR A 20 5.62 1.30 11.94
N VAL A 21 6.32 0.17 12.09
CA VAL A 21 7.73 0.03 11.71
C VAL A 21 7.80 -0.74 10.40
N TYR A 22 8.40 -0.13 9.38
CA TYR A 22 8.62 -0.77 8.09
C TYR A 22 10.03 -1.35 8.03
N GLY A 23 10.15 -2.55 7.48
CA GLY A 23 11.41 -3.23 7.23
C GLY A 23 11.52 -3.66 5.77
N LEU A 24 12.69 -3.47 5.17
CA LEU A 24 12.97 -3.85 3.79
C LEU A 24 14.19 -4.76 3.73
N GLY A 25 14.00 -5.91 3.10
CA GLY A 25 15.06 -6.85 2.73
C GLY A 25 15.45 -6.67 1.27
N PHE A 26 16.76 -6.65 0.99
CA PHE A 26 17.33 -6.46 -0.34
C PHE A 26 18.03 -7.72 -0.83
N SER A 27 18.14 -7.88 -2.15
CA SER A 27 18.87 -8.99 -2.76
C SER A 27 20.39 -8.90 -2.54
N SER A 28 20.94 -7.69 -2.39
CA SER A 28 22.36 -7.41 -2.15
C SER A 28 22.56 -6.28 -1.14
N GLU A 29 23.72 -6.28 -0.48
CA GLU A 29 24.15 -5.19 0.43
C GLU A 29 24.25 -3.85 -0.29
N HIS A 30 24.70 -3.87 -1.54
CA HIS A 30 24.80 -2.67 -2.38
C HIS A 30 23.44 -2.00 -2.57
N HIS A 31 22.37 -2.76 -2.80
CA HIS A 31 21.01 -2.21 -2.91
C HIS A 31 20.53 -1.59 -1.59
N LEU A 32 20.81 -2.23 -0.45
CA LEU A 32 20.51 -1.67 0.87
C LEU A 32 21.23 -0.33 1.10
N SER A 33 22.53 -0.27 0.78
CA SER A 33 23.33 0.95 0.96
C SER A 33 22.85 2.09 0.07
N LYS A 34 22.57 1.81 -1.21
CA LYS A 34 22.00 2.80 -2.14
C LYS A 34 20.64 3.32 -1.67
N PHE A 35 19.80 2.44 -1.11
CA PHE A 35 18.51 2.86 -0.55
C PHE A 35 18.70 3.78 0.67
N ALA A 36 19.63 3.45 1.57
CA ALA A 36 19.91 4.28 2.75
C ALA A 36 20.37 5.70 2.37
N GLU A 37 21.22 5.82 1.35
CA GLU A 37 21.65 7.12 0.81
C GLU A 37 20.47 7.92 0.27
N LYS A 38 19.62 7.29 -0.56
CA LYS A 38 18.43 7.93 -1.12
C LYS A 38 17.44 8.34 -0.03
N PHE A 39 17.26 7.52 1.00
CA PHE A 39 16.40 7.86 2.13
C PHE A 39 16.86 9.15 2.84
N GLN A 40 18.16 9.32 3.01
CA GLN A 40 18.74 10.54 3.59
C GLN A 40 18.54 11.75 2.66
N GLU A 41 18.75 11.59 1.36
CA GLU A 41 18.49 12.63 0.35
C GLU A 41 17.04 13.12 0.40
N PHE A 42 16.07 12.21 0.45
CA PHE A 42 14.66 12.57 0.56
C PHE A 42 14.32 13.23 1.90
N LYS A 43 14.99 12.85 3.00
CA LYS A 43 14.81 13.51 4.30
C LYS A 43 15.25 14.97 4.24
N GLU A 44 16.39 15.25 3.61
CA GLU A 44 16.86 16.63 3.44
C GLU A 44 15.99 17.42 2.45
N ALA A 45 15.60 16.83 1.33
CA ALA A 45 14.70 17.48 0.37
C ALA A 45 13.35 17.84 1.01
N ALA A 46 12.78 16.95 1.83
CA ALA A 46 11.55 17.22 2.57
C ALA A 46 11.72 18.34 3.61
N ARG A 47 12.90 18.44 4.25
CA ARG A 47 13.24 19.55 5.15
C ARG A 47 13.28 20.88 4.40
N LEU A 48 13.99 20.95 3.27
CA LEU A 48 14.07 22.14 2.42
C LEU A 48 12.69 22.57 1.90
N ALA A 49 11.85 21.61 1.51
CA ALA A 49 10.49 21.91 1.03
C ALA A 49 9.61 22.53 2.13
N LYS A 50 9.74 22.05 3.37
CA LYS A 50 9.07 22.64 4.53
C LYS A 50 9.58 24.05 4.84
N GLU A 51 10.90 24.24 4.83
CA GLU A 51 11.55 25.53 5.08
C GLU A 51 11.16 26.58 4.02
N LYS A 52 11.24 26.22 2.73
CA LYS A 52 10.83 27.09 1.61
C LYS A 52 9.35 27.50 1.68
N SER A 53 8.50 26.63 2.22
CA SER A 53 7.07 26.93 2.38
C SER A 53 6.80 27.78 3.63
N GLN A 54 7.65 27.67 4.66
CA GLN A 54 7.57 28.45 5.89
C GLN A 54 8.11 29.87 5.69
N GLU A 55 9.23 30.04 4.97
CA GLU A 55 9.83 31.35 4.66
C GLU A 55 8.87 32.27 3.87
N LYS A 56 8.01 31.70 3.03
CA LYS A 56 6.99 32.47 2.28
C LYS A 56 5.87 33.04 3.16
N MET A 57 5.65 32.50 4.36
CA MET A 57 4.67 33.02 5.33
C MET A 57 5.28 33.94 6.38
N GLU A 58 6.61 33.98 6.54
CA GLU A 58 7.27 34.77 7.58
C GLU A 58 7.61 36.20 7.13
N LEU A 59 7.70 36.46 5.81
CA LEU A 59 7.90 37.81 5.25
C LEU A 59 6.66 38.74 5.31
N THR A 60 5.55 38.32 5.93
CA THR A 60 4.36 39.18 6.15
C THR A 60 4.15 39.58 7.61
N SER A 61 5.01 39.14 8.52
CA SER A 61 4.92 39.51 9.94
C SER A 61 6.07 40.43 10.32
N THR A 62 6.02 41.68 9.86
CA THR A 62 6.69 42.80 10.53
C THR A 62 5.86 43.18 11.76
N PRO A 63 6.33 42.97 13.01
CA PRO A 63 5.77 43.69 14.14
C PRO A 63 6.46 45.06 14.17
N SER A 64 5.97 45.99 13.35
CA SER A 64 6.27 47.39 13.59
C SER A 64 5.53 47.82 14.85
N GLN A 65 6.27 47.99 15.94
CA GLN A 65 5.87 48.89 17.01
C GLN A 65 5.61 50.27 16.40
N GLU A 66 4.38 50.78 16.47
CA GLU A 66 4.06 52.17 16.80
C GLU A 66 2.53 52.39 16.87
N SER A 67 2.10 52.87 18.05
CA SER A 67 0.92 53.71 18.31
C SER A 67 -0.52 53.17 18.24
N ALA A 68 -1.15 53.20 19.42
CA ALA A 68 -2.50 53.67 19.75
C ALA A 68 -3.73 53.27 18.90
N GLY A 69 -4.62 52.51 19.54
CA GLY A 69 -6.04 52.83 19.60
C GLY A 69 -6.99 52.11 18.62
N GLY A 70 -8.01 51.47 19.19
CA GLY A 70 -9.34 51.40 18.57
C GLY A 70 -9.68 50.10 17.83
N ASP A 71 -10.50 49.29 18.51
CA ASP A 71 -11.68 48.56 18.01
C ASP A 71 -11.64 47.70 16.73
N LEU A 72 -12.00 46.43 16.96
CA LEU A 72 -12.94 45.59 16.20
C LEU A 72 -12.85 45.61 14.66
N GLN A 73 -12.48 44.46 14.08
CA GLN A 73 -13.37 43.65 13.23
C GLN A 73 -12.58 42.55 12.53
N SER A 74 -12.85 41.29 12.90
CA SER A 74 -12.61 40.15 12.00
C SER A 74 -13.77 40.09 10.99
N PRO A 75 -13.49 39.91 9.68
CA PRO A 75 -14.50 39.37 8.78
C PRO A 75 -14.21 37.90 8.47
N LEU A 76 -15.04 37.03 9.05
CA LEU A 76 -15.36 35.71 8.52
C LEU A 76 -16.36 35.89 7.37
N THR A 77 -15.98 35.66 6.12
CA THR A 77 -16.89 35.22 5.05
C THR A 77 -16.11 34.62 3.88
N PRO A 78 -16.32 33.34 3.52
CA PRO A 78 -15.95 32.83 2.21
C PRO A 78 -17.13 33.02 1.26
N GLU A 79 -17.04 33.97 0.32
CA GLU A 79 -18.03 34.04 -0.76
C GLU A 79 -17.72 33.00 -1.85
N SER A 80 -18.76 32.23 -2.12
CA SER A 80 -18.88 31.23 -3.16
C SER A 80 -19.69 31.84 -4.32
N ILE A 81 -19.47 31.31 -5.54
CA ILE A 81 -20.36 31.21 -6.72
C ILE A 81 -20.79 32.46 -7.54
N ASN A 82 -20.15 32.58 -8.73
CA ASN A 82 -20.72 32.45 -10.10
C ASN A 82 -21.71 33.49 -10.70
N GLY A 83 -21.50 33.80 -12.00
CA GLY A 83 -22.49 34.28 -12.99
C GLY A 83 -22.07 35.63 -13.63
N THR A 84 -21.52 35.69 -14.85
CA THR A 84 -22.20 35.72 -16.17
C THR A 84 -23.43 36.64 -16.20
N ASP A 85 -23.37 37.75 -16.96
CA ASP A 85 -24.32 38.12 -18.03
C ASP A 85 -24.04 39.55 -18.56
N ASP A 86 -24.54 39.81 -19.75
CA ASP A 86 -24.07 40.64 -20.85
C ASP A 86 -24.64 42.08 -20.89
N GLU A 87 -24.07 42.87 -21.82
CA GLU A 87 -24.67 43.99 -22.57
C GLU A 87 -24.81 45.41 -21.93
N ARG A 88 -24.02 46.39 -22.43
CA ARG A 88 -24.46 47.54 -23.27
C ARG A 88 -23.33 48.62 -23.40
N THR A 89 -23.19 49.15 -24.61
CA THR A 89 -22.12 49.97 -25.20
C THR A 89 -22.27 51.50 -24.95
N PRO A 90 -21.60 52.41 -25.69
CA PRO A 90 -20.32 53.07 -25.36
C PRO A 90 -20.44 54.60 -25.20
N ASP A 91 -19.44 55.28 -24.63
CA ASP A 91 -19.30 56.73 -24.87
C ASP A 91 -17.84 57.14 -25.10
N VAL A 92 -17.70 57.99 -26.10
CA VAL A 92 -16.50 58.49 -26.76
C VAL A 92 -16.17 59.83 -26.14
N THR A 93 -14.92 60.07 -25.72
CA THR A 93 -14.28 61.39 -25.91
C THR A 93 -12.76 61.23 -25.92
N GLN A 94 -12.18 61.69 -27.03
CA GLN A 94 -10.76 61.77 -27.34
C GLN A 94 -10.06 62.84 -26.49
N ASN A 95 -8.84 62.56 -26.04
CA ASN A 95 -7.82 63.60 -25.84
C ASN A 95 -6.45 63.07 -26.30
N SER A 96 -5.71 63.93 -26.98
CA SER A 96 -4.57 63.60 -27.85
C SER A 96 -3.20 63.69 -27.15
N GLU A 97 -2.33 62.73 -27.49
CA GLU A 97 -0.84 62.78 -27.58
C GLU A 97 0.05 62.86 -26.32
N PRO A 98 1.34 62.43 -26.40
CA PRO A 98 1.87 61.21 -27.00
C PRO A 98 2.83 60.51 -26.01
N ARG A 99 2.59 59.24 -25.64
CA ARG A 99 3.52 58.51 -24.76
C ARG A 99 3.95 57.19 -25.39
N ALA A 100 5.16 57.23 -25.95
CA ALA A 100 6.08 56.15 -26.26
C ALA A 100 5.46 54.75 -26.41
N GLU A 101 5.30 54.34 -27.66
CA GLU A 101 5.26 52.95 -28.12
C GLU A 101 6.25 52.06 -27.33
N PRO A 102 5.81 50.95 -26.72
CA PRO A 102 6.57 49.72 -26.75
C PRO A 102 6.00 48.91 -27.91
N THR A 103 6.69 49.01 -29.04
CA THR A 103 6.67 48.15 -30.22
C THR A 103 5.91 46.84 -29.98
N GLN A 104 4.63 46.81 -30.35
CA GLN A 104 3.94 45.55 -30.54
C GLN A 104 4.46 44.91 -31.84
N ASN A 105 4.67 43.59 -31.77
CA ASN A 105 4.57 42.68 -32.91
C ASN A 105 5.76 42.62 -33.88
N ALA A 106 6.84 42.00 -33.41
CA ALA A 106 7.68 41.18 -34.29
C ALA A 106 7.85 39.78 -33.68
N LEU A 107 6.85 38.92 -33.95
CA LEU A 107 6.78 37.47 -33.75
C LEU A 107 6.58 36.97 -32.29
N PRO A 108 5.39 36.42 -31.99
CA PRO A 108 5.37 35.07 -31.43
C PRO A 108 4.19 34.20 -31.96
N PHE A 109 3.86 34.26 -33.26
CA PHE A 109 2.87 33.31 -33.82
C PHE A 109 3.34 31.85 -33.77
N SER A 110 4.66 31.60 -33.71
CA SER A 110 5.23 30.26 -33.52
C SER A 110 5.09 29.72 -32.08
N HIS A 111 5.11 30.59 -31.06
CA HIS A 111 5.00 30.13 -29.66
C HIS A 111 3.61 29.61 -29.34
N SER A 112 2.56 30.28 -29.84
CA SER A 112 1.17 29.82 -29.66
C SER A 112 0.94 28.43 -30.27
N SER A 113 1.44 28.18 -31.49
CA SER A 113 1.34 26.86 -32.14
C SER A 113 2.13 25.77 -31.41
N ALA A 114 3.33 26.09 -30.90
CA ALA A 114 4.12 25.15 -30.11
C ALA A 114 3.45 24.79 -28.77
N ILE A 115 2.82 25.78 -28.12
CA ILE A 115 2.05 25.57 -26.88
C ILE A 115 0.82 24.70 -27.16
N SER A 116 0.08 24.95 -28.25
CA SER A 116 -1.04 24.10 -28.65
C SER A 116 -0.62 22.64 -28.89
N LYS A 117 0.50 22.42 -29.60
CA LYS A 117 1.05 21.07 -29.84
C LYS A 117 1.48 20.38 -28.55
N HIS A 118 2.03 21.12 -27.59
CA HIS A 118 2.38 20.59 -26.27
C HIS A 118 1.13 20.06 -25.54
N TRP A 119 0.05 20.85 -25.49
CA TRP A 119 -1.20 20.44 -24.85
C TRP A 119 -1.88 19.26 -25.56
N GLU A 120 -1.82 19.21 -26.89
CA GLU A 120 -2.31 18.05 -27.65
C GLU A 120 -1.54 16.76 -27.32
N ALA A 121 -0.21 16.85 -27.22
CA ALA A 121 0.64 15.71 -26.84
C ALA A 121 0.39 15.26 -25.41
N GLU A 122 0.20 16.20 -24.48
CA GLU A 122 -0.14 15.90 -23.10
C GLU A 122 -1.52 15.25 -22.99
N LEU A 123 -2.52 15.74 -23.74
CA LEU A 123 -3.85 15.14 -23.79
C LEU A 123 -3.80 13.69 -24.33
N ALA A 124 -3.02 13.44 -25.39
CA ALA A 124 -2.83 12.09 -25.91
C ALA A 124 -2.17 11.17 -24.86
N THR A 125 -1.15 11.67 -24.16
CA THR A 125 -0.47 10.95 -23.07
C THR A 125 -1.44 10.64 -21.93
N LEU A 126 -2.24 11.61 -21.50
CA LEU A 126 -3.25 11.44 -20.45
C LEU A 126 -4.32 10.42 -20.83
N LYS A 127 -4.81 10.46 -22.08
CA LYS A 127 -5.74 9.43 -22.60
C LYS A 127 -5.11 8.04 -22.58
N GLY A 128 -3.85 7.91 -23.00
CA GLY A 128 -3.12 6.65 -22.93
C GLY A 128 -2.95 6.13 -21.50
N ASN A 129 -2.63 7.01 -20.55
CA ASN A 129 -2.53 6.65 -19.14
C ASN A 129 -3.89 6.24 -18.56
N ASN A 130 -4.97 6.93 -18.91
CA ASN A 130 -6.32 6.57 -18.48
C ASN A 130 -6.73 5.18 -19.01
N ALA A 131 -6.40 4.85 -20.26
CA ALA A 131 -6.63 3.52 -20.81
C ALA A 131 -5.86 2.43 -20.05
N LYS A 132 -4.59 2.68 -19.70
CA LYS A 132 -3.78 1.75 -18.89
C LYS A 132 -4.37 1.54 -17.50
N LEU A 133 -4.81 2.61 -16.84
CA LEU A 133 -5.46 2.54 -15.53
C LEU A 133 -6.76 1.73 -15.60
N THR A 134 -7.55 1.93 -16.65
CA THR A 134 -8.78 1.17 -16.87
C THR A 134 -8.48 -0.33 -17.06
N ALA A 135 -7.46 -0.66 -17.85
CA ALA A 135 -7.03 -2.05 -18.03
C ALA A 135 -6.54 -2.69 -16.72
N ALA A 136 -5.69 -2.00 -15.98
CA ALA A 136 -5.19 -2.47 -14.68
C ALA A 136 -6.31 -2.64 -13.65
N LEU A 137 -7.34 -1.80 -13.67
CA LEU A 137 -8.51 -1.93 -12.80
C LEU A 137 -9.34 -3.18 -13.14
N LEU A 138 -9.56 -3.46 -14.43
CA LEU A 138 -10.24 -4.67 -14.88
C LEU A 138 -9.45 -5.92 -14.50
N GLU A 139 -8.14 -5.89 -14.67
CA GLU A 139 -7.24 -6.97 -14.26
C GLU A 139 -7.27 -7.19 -12.75
N SER A 140 -7.20 -6.11 -11.96
CA SER A 140 -7.33 -6.19 -10.50
C SER A 140 -8.66 -6.83 -10.09
N THR A 141 -9.74 -6.48 -10.78
CA THR A 141 -11.07 -7.07 -10.56
C THR A 141 -11.09 -8.57 -10.88
N ALA A 142 -10.42 -8.99 -11.96
CA ALA A 142 -10.27 -10.40 -12.30
C ALA A 142 -9.43 -11.15 -11.26
N ASN A 143 -8.33 -10.55 -10.82
CA ASN A 143 -7.46 -11.11 -9.79
C ASN A 143 -8.23 -11.34 -8.48
N VAL A 144 -9.05 -10.38 -8.03
CA VAL A 144 -9.91 -10.56 -6.84
C VAL A 144 -10.79 -11.80 -6.97
N LYS A 145 -11.37 -12.06 -8.15
CA LYS A 145 -12.21 -13.26 -8.37
C LYS A 145 -11.37 -14.54 -8.30
N GLN A 146 -10.21 -14.55 -8.95
CA GLN A 146 -9.30 -15.69 -8.92
C GLN A 146 -8.82 -16.00 -7.50
N TRP A 147 -8.40 -14.99 -6.73
CA TRP A 147 -7.96 -15.17 -5.35
C TRP A 147 -9.08 -15.72 -4.45
N LYS A 148 -10.32 -15.24 -4.63
CA LYS A 148 -11.48 -15.79 -3.92
C LYS A 148 -11.72 -17.26 -4.25
N GLN A 149 -11.62 -17.63 -5.53
CA GLN A 149 -11.77 -19.02 -5.95
C GLN A 149 -10.66 -19.91 -5.36
N GLN A 150 -9.42 -19.43 -5.37
CA GLN A 150 -8.30 -20.15 -4.80
C GLN A 150 -8.41 -20.31 -3.28
N LEU A 151 -8.92 -19.29 -2.59
CA LEU A 151 -9.22 -19.38 -1.16
C LEU A 151 -10.27 -20.46 -0.87
N ALA A 152 -11.36 -20.49 -1.65
CA ALA A 152 -12.40 -21.51 -1.51
C ALA A 152 -11.85 -22.93 -1.74
N ALA A 153 -11.00 -23.12 -2.75
CA ALA A 153 -10.36 -24.41 -3.02
C ALA A 153 -9.46 -24.87 -1.86
N TYR A 154 -8.70 -23.95 -1.25
CA TYR A 154 -7.89 -24.28 -0.07
C TYR A 154 -8.74 -24.58 1.17
N GLN A 155 -9.87 -23.90 1.35
CA GLN A 155 -10.81 -24.20 2.43
C GLN A 155 -11.40 -25.61 2.28
N GLU A 156 -11.83 -25.99 1.08
CA GLU A 156 -12.35 -27.33 0.80
C GLU A 156 -11.30 -28.42 1.07
N GLU A 157 -10.06 -28.21 0.64
CA GLU A 157 -8.96 -29.16 0.88
C GLU A 157 -8.64 -29.29 2.37
N ALA A 158 -8.67 -28.18 3.12
CA ALA A 158 -8.47 -28.19 4.57
C ALA A 158 -9.58 -28.99 5.29
N GLU A 159 -10.84 -28.81 4.90
CA GLU A 159 -11.96 -29.60 5.43
C GLU A 159 -11.84 -31.08 5.08
N ARG A 160 -11.43 -31.40 3.85
CA ARG A 160 -11.20 -32.78 3.40
C ARG A 160 -10.10 -33.46 4.22
N LEU A 161 -9.00 -32.77 4.48
CA LEU A 161 -7.91 -33.24 5.34
C LEU A 161 -8.39 -33.45 6.78
N HIS A 162 -9.14 -32.50 7.33
CA HIS A 162 -9.69 -32.60 8.68
C HIS A 162 -10.59 -33.84 8.83
N LYS A 163 -11.48 -34.08 7.85
CA LYS A 163 -12.32 -35.30 7.82
C LYS A 163 -11.49 -36.58 7.76
N ARG A 164 -10.41 -36.62 6.99
CA ARG A 164 -9.52 -37.79 6.94
C ARG A 164 -8.79 -38.03 8.27
N ASN A 165 -8.31 -36.97 8.92
CA ASN A 165 -7.66 -37.10 10.23
C ASN A 165 -8.63 -37.67 11.27
N LEU A 166 -9.87 -37.13 11.35
CA LEU A 166 -10.90 -37.66 12.25
C LEU A 166 -11.21 -39.14 11.99
N HIS A 167 -11.27 -39.56 10.73
CA HIS A 167 -11.48 -40.96 10.36
C HIS A 167 -10.33 -41.85 10.83
N VAL A 168 -9.08 -41.42 10.62
CA VAL A 168 -7.89 -42.15 11.06
C VAL A 168 -7.86 -42.25 12.58
N ASP A 169 -8.12 -41.15 13.30
CA ASP A 169 -8.16 -41.13 14.77
C ASP A 169 -9.24 -42.08 15.32
N SER A 170 -10.41 -42.10 14.68
CA SER A 170 -11.51 -43.01 15.04
C SER A 170 -11.12 -44.48 14.82
N PHE A 171 -10.44 -44.78 13.70
CA PHE A 171 -9.96 -46.12 13.39
C PHE A 171 -8.87 -46.58 14.38
N SER A 172 -7.94 -45.70 14.74
CA SER A 172 -6.91 -45.98 15.74
C SER A 172 -7.49 -46.23 17.14
N LEU A 173 -8.52 -45.48 17.55
CA LEU A 173 -9.23 -45.72 18.81
C LEU A 173 -9.93 -47.08 18.85
N LEU A 174 -10.55 -47.49 17.73
CA LEU A 174 -11.16 -48.82 17.60
C LEU A 174 -10.09 -49.93 17.69
N GLN A 175 -8.97 -49.80 16.99
CA GLN A 175 -7.89 -50.80 17.05
C GLN A 175 -7.25 -50.92 18.45
N GLY A 176 -7.13 -49.80 19.18
CA GLY A 176 -6.62 -49.78 20.54
C GLY A 176 -7.52 -50.51 21.54
N GLN A 177 -8.84 -50.51 21.35
CA GLN A 177 -9.79 -51.23 22.21
C GLN A 177 -9.76 -52.75 22.03
N PHE A 178 -9.35 -53.27 20.88
CA PHE A 178 -9.25 -54.72 20.65
C PHE A 178 -7.89 -55.33 21.03
N SER A 179 -6.96 -54.52 21.54
CA SER A 179 -5.57 -54.92 21.79
C SER A 179 -5.18 -55.01 23.27
N GLU A 180 -6.13 -55.07 24.22
CA GLU A 180 -5.77 -55.35 25.63
C GLU A 180 -5.32 -56.82 25.80
N PRO A 181 -4.08 -57.09 26.26
CA PRO A 181 -3.69 -58.44 26.61
C PRO A 181 -4.32 -58.79 27.97
N ILE A 182 -5.23 -59.77 27.97
CA ILE A 182 -5.70 -60.43 29.20
C ILE A 182 -4.51 -61.21 29.80
N LEU A 183 -3.63 -60.52 30.53
CA LEU A 183 -2.63 -61.17 31.37
C LEU A 183 -3.29 -61.59 32.67
N ASN A 184 -4.00 -62.71 32.63
CA ASN A 184 -4.51 -63.33 33.84
C ASN A 184 -3.35 -64.04 34.55
N LEU A 185 -2.76 -63.35 35.53
CA LEU A 185 -1.88 -63.95 36.52
C LEU A 185 -2.66 -65.04 37.26
N LYS A 186 -2.24 -66.29 37.12
CA LYS A 186 -2.38 -67.27 38.19
C LYS A 186 -1.07 -68.04 38.31
N ALA A 187 -0.15 -67.46 39.07
CA ALA A 187 0.93 -68.23 39.68
C ALA A 187 0.26 -69.30 40.55
N THR A 188 0.27 -70.53 40.07
CA THR A 188 -0.04 -71.69 40.93
C THR A 188 1.26 -72.46 41.00
N ASP A 189 1.81 -72.41 42.20
CA ASP A 189 2.98 -73.14 42.64
C ASP A 189 2.74 -74.65 42.50
N GLU A 190 3.82 -75.38 42.26
CA GLU A 190 3.95 -76.84 42.37
C GLU A 190 3.33 -77.76 41.29
N GLY A 191 4.22 -78.39 40.52
CA GLY A 191 4.14 -79.83 40.23
C GLY A 191 3.39 -80.30 38.98
N GLN A 192 4.17 -80.78 38.00
CA GLN A 192 3.81 -81.78 36.96
C GLN A 192 2.61 -81.46 36.04
N MET A 193 2.85 -81.29 34.73
CA MET A 193 2.49 -82.27 33.70
C MET A 193 2.54 -81.70 32.26
N ALA A 194 2.97 -82.59 31.37
CA ALA A 194 2.67 -82.69 29.95
C ALA A 194 3.29 -81.68 28.96
N ILE A 195 4.31 -82.19 28.28
CA ILE A 195 4.54 -82.02 26.84
C ILE A 195 3.24 -82.32 26.07
N SER A 196 3.00 -81.63 24.94
CA SER A 196 1.82 -81.60 24.03
C SER A 196 0.87 -80.45 24.41
N ASP A 197 0.76 -79.34 23.66
CA ASP A 197 0.46 -79.27 22.23
C ASP A 197 1.15 -78.11 21.52
N LEU A 198 1.95 -78.49 20.53
CA LEU A 198 2.42 -77.66 19.42
C LEU A 198 1.32 -77.75 18.34
N GLU A 199 0.38 -76.81 18.29
CA GLU A 199 -0.42 -76.59 17.08
C GLU A 199 -0.16 -75.19 16.53
N TYR A 200 0.87 -75.14 15.69
CA TYR A 200 1.11 -74.09 14.72
C TYR A 200 0.69 -74.64 13.35
N VAL A 201 -0.53 -74.37 12.90
CA VAL A 201 -0.93 -74.56 11.49
C VAL A 201 -1.79 -73.37 11.01
N PHE A 202 -1.06 -72.41 10.40
CA PHE A 202 -1.37 -71.62 9.21
C PHE A 202 -2.81 -71.25 8.83
N GLY A 203 -3.01 -69.95 8.64
CA GLY A 203 -4.03 -69.40 7.75
C GLY A 203 -3.55 -68.11 7.08
N ARG A 204 -2.82 -68.24 5.96
CA ARG A 204 -2.63 -67.17 4.96
C ARG A 204 -3.99 -66.54 4.66
N ASN A 205 -4.03 -65.22 4.53
CA ASN A 205 -4.57 -64.58 3.33
C ASN A 205 -3.98 -63.18 3.18
N PHE A 206 -3.64 -62.89 1.92
CA PHE A 206 -3.33 -61.56 1.38
C PHE A 206 -4.48 -60.57 1.64
#